data_AF-A0A6L8RXI4-F1
#
_entry.id   AF-A0A6L8RXI4-F1
#
_cell.length_a   1.000
_cell.length_b   1.000
_cell.length_c   1.000
_cell.angle_alpha   90.00
_cell.angle_beta   90.00
_cell.angle_gamma   90.00
#
_symmetry.space_group_name_H-M   'P 1'
#
loop_
_entity.id
_entity.type
_entity.pdbx_description
1 polymer ?
#
loop_
_entity_poly.entity_id
_entity_poly.type
_entity_poly.pdbx_seq_one_letter_code
_entity_poly.pdbx_strand_id
1 'polypeptide(L)'
;GDAEVYGNARVYGDAWVYGDARVCGDAEVYGNAGVKSPKDYIVFKNSWSSFRWFTYTKSNKMWKVGCFYGSGQELIEKAYQDSEQSGKCYEAYVNLVLELEKLDD
;
A
#
# COMPACT_ATOMS: atom_id res chain seq x y z
N GLY A 1 19.82 17.07 2.61
CA GLY A 1 20.88 16.56 1.74
C GLY A 1 20.24 15.80 0.60
N ASP A 2 20.99 14.87 0.04
CA ASP A 2 20.91 14.40 -1.33
C ASP A 2 20.27 13.03 -1.55
N ALA A 3 19.47 12.98 -2.60
CA ALA A 3 18.48 11.97 -2.91
C ALA A 3 18.75 11.34 -4.30
N GLU A 4 19.64 10.35 -4.45
CA GLU A 4 20.10 9.88 -5.78
C GLU A 4 19.41 8.63 -6.41
N VAL A 5 18.29 8.78 -7.09
CA VAL A 5 17.62 7.67 -7.81
C VAL A 5 18.48 6.94 -8.89
N TYR A 6 18.67 5.60 -8.84
CA TYR A 6 19.32 4.73 -9.86
C TYR A 6 18.44 3.57 -10.43
N GLY A 7 17.64 3.82 -11.46
CA GLY A 7 16.86 2.80 -12.21
C GLY A 7 15.48 3.36 -12.60
N ASN A 8 14.75 2.77 -13.57
CA ASN A 8 13.72 3.48 -14.35
C ASN A 8 12.49 3.96 -13.55
N ALA A 9 12.62 5.03 -12.77
CA ALA A 9 11.51 5.68 -12.09
C ALA A 9 10.71 6.57 -13.05
N ARG A 10 9.43 6.28 -13.26
CA ARG A 10 8.44 7.17 -13.90
C ARG A 10 7.51 7.76 -12.84
N VAL A 11 7.69 9.05 -12.56
CA VAL A 11 6.85 9.82 -11.62
C VAL A 11 5.95 10.76 -12.41
N TYR A 12 4.63 10.71 -12.19
CA TYR A 12 3.68 11.68 -12.75
C TYR A 12 2.79 12.32 -11.66
N GLY A 13 2.81 13.66 -11.59
CA GLY A 13 1.95 14.51 -10.74
C GLY A 13 2.66 15.08 -9.49
N ASP A 14 2.35 16.34 -9.14
CA ASP A 14 3.04 17.24 -8.19
C ASP A 14 3.66 16.53 -6.95
N ALA A 15 4.93 16.17 -7.06
CA ALA A 15 5.68 15.47 -6.01
C ALA A 15 6.53 16.47 -5.21
N TRP A 16 6.19 16.68 -3.95
CA TRP A 16 7.03 17.42 -3.01
C TRP A 16 7.87 16.43 -2.20
N VAL A 17 9.18 16.39 -2.48
CA VAL A 17 10.17 15.56 -1.77
C VAL A 17 10.91 16.45 -0.78
N TYR A 18 10.86 16.10 0.51
CA TYR A 18 11.74 16.69 1.53
C TYR A 18 12.79 15.64 1.96
N GLY A 19 14.05 15.87 1.58
CA GLY A 19 15.22 15.09 2.05
C GLY A 19 15.76 14.00 1.11
N ASP A 20 16.91 13.44 1.51
CA ASP A 20 17.88 12.56 0.82
C ASP A 20 17.33 11.20 0.29
N ALA A 21 16.38 11.18 -0.65
CA ALA A 21 15.79 9.98 -1.29
C ALA A 21 16.51 9.39 -2.55
N ARG A 22 17.22 8.27 -2.38
CA ARG A 22 17.95 7.53 -3.43
C ARG A 22 17.14 6.33 -4.02
N VAL A 23 16.29 6.50 -5.04
CA VAL A 23 15.40 5.45 -5.63
C VAL A 23 16.07 4.60 -6.72
N CYS A 24 16.35 3.32 -6.50
CA CYS A 24 17.00 2.47 -7.51
C CYS A 24 16.06 1.39 -8.11
N GLY A 25 15.58 1.52 -9.35
CA GLY A 25 14.79 0.50 -10.08
C GLY A 25 13.55 1.04 -10.82
N ASP A 26 12.90 0.19 -11.63
CA ASP A 26 11.72 0.55 -12.45
C ASP A 26 10.51 0.93 -11.56
N ALA A 27 10.30 2.23 -11.29
CA ALA A 27 9.34 2.73 -10.29
C ALA A 27 8.28 3.65 -10.90
N GLU A 28 7.04 3.20 -11.05
CA GLU A 28 5.90 4.06 -11.42
C GLU A 28 5.23 4.67 -10.19
N VAL A 29 5.21 6.02 -10.08
CA VAL A 29 4.53 6.78 -9.02
C VAL A 29 3.37 7.57 -9.60
N TYR A 30 2.17 7.30 -9.11
CA TYR A 30 0.94 8.03 -9.44
C TYR A 30 0.27 8.60 -8.18
N GLY A 31 0.01 9.91 -8.19
CA GLY A 31 -1.00 10.64 -7.40
C GLY A 31 -0.83 10.68 -5.87
N ASN A 32 -0.46 11.84 -5.33
CA ASN A 32 -0.53 12.21 -3.89
C ASN A 32 -0.14 11.12 -2.87
N ALA A 33 0.78 10.21 -3.22
CA ALA A 33 1.27 9.17 -2.33
C ALA A 33 2.42 9.74 -1.48
N GLY A 34 2.08 10.70 -0.62
CA GLY A 34 3.03 11.19 0.39
C GLY A 34 3.16 10.15 1.49
N VAL A 35 4.18 9.31 1.42
CA VAL A 35 4.60 8.49 2.57
C VAL A 35 5.16 9.45 3.61
N LYS A 36 4.35 9.84 4.60
CA LYS A 36 4.72 10.88 5.58
C LYS A 36 5.73 10.40 6.62
N SER A 37 5.87 9.09 6.79
CA SER A 37 6.72 8.45 7.81
C SER A 37 6.83 6.94 7.53
N PRO A 38 7.87 6.24 8.00
CA PRO A 38 7.88 4.78 8.06
C PRO A 38 6.68 4.15 8.80
N LYS A 39 5.96 4.94 9.62
CA LYS A 39 4.70 4.56 10.27
C LYS A 39 3.46 4.70 9.35
N ASP A 40 3.62 5.24 8.15
CA ASP A 40 2.51 5.56 7.24
C ASP A 40 2.08 4.35 6.40
N TYR A 41 2.81 3.25 6.44
CA TYR A 41 2.47 2.04 5.70
C TYR A 41 2.53 0.79 6.58
N ILE A 42 1.61 -0.13 6.34
CA ILE A 42 1.60 -1.48 6.92
C ILE A 42 1.77 -2.46 5.79
N VAL A 43 2.77 -3.35 5.88
CA VAL A 43 3.02 -4.40 4.88
C VAL A 43 2.68 -5.75 5.48
N PHE A 44 1.83 -6.49 4.80
CA PHE A 44 1.48 -7.85 5.17
C PHE A 44 2.05 -8.84 4.15
N LYS A 45 2.48 -10.00 4.65
CA LYS A 45 2.83 -11.14 3.81
C LYS A 45 1.58 -12.00 3.60
N ASN A 46 1.14 -12.17 2.35
CA ASN A 46 0.04 -13.07 2.01
C ASN A 46 0.50 -14.51 2.14
N SER A 47 0.09 -15.19 3.21
CA SER A 47 0.42 -16.59 3.47
C SER A 47 -0.56 -17.59 2.85
N TRP A 48 -1.67 -17.15 2.23
CA TRP A 48 -2.78 -18.04 1.86
C TRP A 48 -3.02 -18.19 0.34
N SER A 49 -2.54 -17.29 -0.53
CA SER A 49 -2.81 -17.42 -1.99
C SER A 49 -1.62 -17.22 -2.93
N SER A 50 -0.59 -16.44 -2.58
CA SER A 50 0.45 -16.12 -3.58
C SER A 50 1.84 -15.76 -3.03
N PHE A 51 2.09 -15.87 -1.72
CA PHE A 51 3.32 -15.38 -1.08
C PHE A 51 3.63 -13.89 -1.35
N ARG A 52 2.70 -13.15 -1.98
CA ARG A 52 2.86 -11.74 -2.34
C ARG A 52 2.68 -10.86 -1.12
N TRP A 53 3.34 -9.72 -1.16
CA TRP A 53 3.13 -8.68 -0.18
C TRP A 53 1.92 -7.83 -0.59
N PHE A 54 1.24 -7.28 0.40
CA PHE A 54 0.26 -6.22 0.19
C PHE A 54 0.45 -5.12 1.22
N THR A 55 0.09 -3.91 0.81
CA THR A 55 0.40 -2.70 1.57
C THR A 55 -0.88 -1.91 1.84
N TYR A 56 -1.02 -1.44 3.07
CA TYR A 56 -1.97 -0.41 3.46
C TYR A 56 -1.23 0.90 3.70
N THR A 57 -1.78 2.01 3.19
CA THR A 57 -1.24 3.36 3.41
C THR A 57 -2.20 4.14 4.31
N LYS A 58 -1.73 4.54 5.50
CA LYS A 58 -2.55 5.19 6.53
C LYS A 58 -2.97 6.60 6.11
N SER A 59 -2.07 7.37 5.49
CA SER A 59 -2.31 8.76 5.09
C SER A 59 -3.47 8.96 4.11
N ASN A 60 -3.80 7.94 3.31
CA ASN A 60 -4.91 7.99 2.35
C ASN A 60 -5.92 6.84 2.49
N LYS A 61 -5.71 5.94 3.46
CA LYS A 61 -6.55 4.76 3.75
C LYS A 61 -6.74 3.82 2.54
N MET A 62 -5.71 3.70 1.70
CA MET A 62 -5.74 2.87 0.50
C MET A 62 -4.92 1.59 0.64
N TRP A 63 -5.36 0.55 -0.06
CA TRP A 63 -4.70 -0.75 -0.17
C TRP A 63 -4.09 -0.95 -1.55
N LYS A 64 -2.88 -1.50 -1.59
CA LYS A 64 -2.20 -1.96 -2.81
C LYS A 64 -1.97 -3.47 -2.72
N VAL A 65 -2.63 -4.23 -3.62
CA VAL A 65 -2.57 -5.69 -3.68
C VAL A 65 -2.36 -6.12 -5.14
N GLY A 66 -1.12 -6.36 -5.56
CA GLY A 66 -0.81 -6.61 -6.97
C GLY A 66 -1.33 -5.47 -7.87
N CYS A 67 -2.21 -5.79 -8.82
CA CYS A 67 -2.83 -4.81 -9.71
C CYS A 67 -3.98 -4.02 -9.06
N PHE A 68 -4.47 -4.42 -7.89
CA PHE A 68 -5.52 -3.70 -7.17
C PHE A 68 -4.96 -2.48 -6.44
N TYR A 69 -5.67 -1.35 -6.54
CA TYR A 69 -5.50 -0.16 -5.73
C TYR A 69 -6.89 0.40 -5.40
N GLY A 70 -7.19 0.56 -4.11
CA GLY A 70 -8.52 1.02 -3.68
C GLY A 70 -8.72 0.92 -2.17
N SER A 71 -9.93 1.21 -1.72
CA SER A 71 -10.33 1.11 -0.32
C SER A 71 -10.35 -0.33 0.19
N GLY A 72 -10.40 -0.50 1.52
CA GLY A 72 -10.55 -1.81 2.15
C GLY A 72 -11.85 -2.52 1.73
N GLN A 73 -12.94 -1.77 1.56
CA GLN A 73 -14.22 -2.31 1.13
C GLN A 73 -14.16 -2.86 -0.31
N GLU A 74 -13.61 -2.07 -1.24
CA GLU A 74 -13.42 -2.51 -2.64
C GLU A 74 -12.50 -3.73 -2.74
N LEU A 75 -11.49 -3.81 -1.86
CA LEU A 75 -10.61 -4.97 -1.77
C LEU A 75 -11.36 -6.22 -1.35
N ILE A 76 -12.17 -6.11 -0.29
CA ILE A 76 -12.99 -7.21 0.23
C ILE A 76 -13.98 -7.70 -0.84
N GLU A 77 -14.72 -6.77 -1.44
CA GLU A 77 -15.71 -7.11 -2.49
C GLU A 77 -15.06 -7.84 -3.66
N LYS A 78 -13.92 -7.33 -4.15
CA LYS A 78 -13.18 -7.97 -5.24
C LYS A 78 -12.59 -9.32 -4.83
N ALA A 79 -12.17 -9.46 -3.58
CA ALA A 79 -11.65 -10.73 -3.06
C ALA A 79 -12.74 -11.80 -2.95
N TYR A 80 -13.96 -11.44 -2.53
CA TYR A 80 -15.10 -12.35 -2.51
C TYR A 80 -15.55 -12.78 -3.92
N GLN A 81 -15.34 -11.94 -4.94
CA GLN A 81 -15.56 -12.32 -6.34
C GLN A 81 -14.56 -13.38 -6.83
N ASP A 82 -13.33 -13.40 -6.28
CA ASP A 82 -12.29 -14.37 -6.61
C ASP A 82 -12.51 -15.70 -5.88
N SER A 83 -12.66 -15.67 -4.55
CA SER A 83 -13.05 -16.84 -3.77
C SER A 83 -13.54 -16.46 -2.37
N GLU A 84 -14.36 -17.32 -1.77
CA GLU A 84 -14.81 -17.14 -0.37
C GLU A 84 -13.62 -17.10 0.61
N GLN A 85 -12.57 -17.91 0.36
CA GLN A 85 -11.36 -17.92 1.17
C GLN A 85 -10.59 -16.59 1.05
N SER A 86 -10.39 -16.07 -0.17
CA SER A 86 -9.76 -14.77 -0.40
C SER A 86 -10.53 -13.66 0.32
N GLY A 87 -11.86 -13.64 0.18
CA GLY A 87 -12.73 -12.66 0.84
C GLY A 87 -12.56 -12.63 2.36
N LYS A 88 -12.73 -13.78 3.02
CA LYS A 88 -12.56 -13.90 4.48
C LYS A 88 -11.18 -13.48 4.96
N CYS A 89 -10.13 -13.83 4.22
CA CYS A 89 -8.78 -13.44 4.58
C CYS A 89 -8.58 -11.93 4.49
N TYR A 90 -8.89 -11.29 3.34
CA TYR A 90 -8.71 -9.84 3.21
C TYR A 90 -9.58 -9.03 4.17
N GLU A 91 -10.80 -9.50 4.45
CA GLU A 91 -11.67 -8.91 5.48
C GLU A 91 -11.00 -8.90 6.87
N ALA A 92 -10.36 -10.02 7.27
CA ALA A 92 -9.63 -10.07 8.53
C ALA A 92 -8.47 -9.07 8.59
N TYR A 93 -7.71 -8.89 7.50
CA TYR A 93 -6.64 -7.89 7.45
C TYR A 93 -7.15 -6.46 7.48
N VAL A 94 -8.24 -6.17 6.78
CA VAL A 94 -8.86 -4.85 6.79
C VAL A 94 -9.35 -4.51 8.20
N ASN A 95 -10.03 -5.45 8.86
CA ASN A 95 -10.48 -5.26 10.23
C ASN A 95 -9.32 -5.08 11.21
N LEU A 96 -8.24 -5.86 11.08
CA LEU A 96 -7.03 -5.67 11.88
C LEU A 96 -6.46 -4.25 11.73
N VAL A 97 -6.34 -3.75 10.50
CA VAL A 97 -5.85 -2.39 10.26
C VAL A 97 -6.76 -1.34 10.89
N LEU A 98 -8.08 -1.50 10.78
CA LEU A 98 -9.04 -0.59 11.41
C LEU A 98 -8.91 -0.58 12.93
N GLU A 99 -8.66 -1.74 13.57
CA GLU A 99 -8.38 -1.80 15.00
C GLU A 99 -7.05 -1.14 15.36
N LEU A 100 -6.01 -1.31 14.54
CA LEU A 100 -4.72 -0.65 14.76
C LEU A 100 -4.83 0.88 14.63
N GLU A 101 -5.64 1.40 13.70
CA GLU A 101 -5.88 2.85 13.60
C GLU A 101 -6.47 3.42 14.89
N LYS A 102 -7.42 2.71 15.51
CA LYS A 102 -8.05 3.14 16.77
C LYS A 102 -7.09 3.20 17.96
N LEU A 103 -5.96 2.48 17.89
CA LEU A 103 -4.95 2.48 18.96
C LEU A 103 -3.93 3.60 18.81
N ASP A 104 -3.82 4.19 17.62
CA ASP A 104 -2.92 5.29 17.32
C ASP A 104 -3.56 6.68 17.55
N ASP A 105 -4.87 6.72 17.81
CA ASP A 105 -5.67 7.91 18.15
C ASP A 105 -5.65 8.19 19.68
#